data_AF-A0A9P5N6H4-F1
#
_entry.id   AF-A0A9P5N6H4-F1
#
_cell.length_a   1.000
_cell.length_b   1.000
_cell.length_c   1.000
_cell.angle_alpha   90.00
_cell.angle_beta   90.00
_cell.angle_gamma   90.00
#
_symmetry.space_group_name_H-M   'P 1'
#
loop_
_entity.id
_entity.type
_entity.pdbx_description
1 polymer ?
#
loop_
_entity_poly.entity_id
_entity_poly.type
_entity_poly.pdbx_seq_one_letter_code
_entity_poly.pdbx_strand_id
1 'polypeptide(L)'
;VLPPDSVYTSCYCEENIYLLSKSFFDDEEMRSLWEIYVIFVSNDNKTVALWHQKAARSTDAAVVWDYHVILILRSRKSRMKIERIGEEQHSWVYDFDTRLLAPCQWKEYLNLTFPDGLLHTYERRFRVIPVVLFLQHFASDRSHMV
;
A
#
# COMPACT_ATOMS: atom_id res chain seq x y z
N VAL A 1 8.84 7.25 -8.57
CA VAL A 1 8.68 8.36 -7.62
C VAL A 1 7.19 8.62 -7.47
N LEU A 2 6.71 8.99 -6.28
CA LEU A 2 5.34 9.48 -6.13
C LEU A 2 5.11 10.66 -7.10
N PRO A 3 3.94 10.78 -7.74
CA PRO A 3 3.65 11.93 -8.60
C PRO A 3 3.92 13.25 -7.85
N PRO A 4 4.60 14.24 -8.46
CA PRO A 4 5.03 15.46 -7.76
C PRO A 4 3.88 16.28 -7.17
N ASP A 5 2.69 16.23 -7.77
CA ASP A 5 1.49 16.92 -7.29
C ASP A 5 0.61 16.05 -6.38
N SER A 6 1.18 15.00 -5.78
CA SER A 6 0.43 14.13 -4.86
C SER A 6 0.05 14.87 -3.59
N VAL A 7 -1.25 14.92 -3.31
CA VAL A 7 -1.78 15.44 -2.04
C VAL A 7 -1.48 14.46 -0.92
N TYR A 8 -1.01 14.98 0.21
CA TYR A 8 -0.73 14.19 1.41
C TYR A 8 -1.27 14.87 2.66
N THR A 9 -2.03 14.11 3.45
CA THR A 9 -2.45 14.47 4.81
C THR A 9 -2.06 13.33 5.75
N SER A 10 -1.26 13.64 6.77
CA SER A 10 -0.85 12.64 7.77
C SER A 10 -2.06 12.06 8.51
N CYS A 11 -2.05 10.75 8.76
CA CYS A 11 -3.16 9.99 9.37
C CYS A 11 -4.45 9.89 8.54
N TYR A 12 -4.42 10.26 7.26
CA TYR A 12 -5.51 10.04 6.29
C TYR A 12 -4.99 9.24 5.09
N CYS A 13 -4.30 8.14 5.38
CA CYS A 13 -3.64 7.30 4.38
C CYS A 13 -4.63 6.76 3.34
N GLU A 14 -5.86 6.47 3.73
CA GLU A 14 -6.97 6.06 2.88
C GLU A 14 -7.35 7.12 1.84
N GLU A 15 -7.35 8.41 2.20
CA GLU A 15 -7.64 9.50 1.28
C GLU A 15 -6.43 9.81 0.38
N ASN A 16 -5.22 9.76 0.92
CA ASN A 16 -3.99 9.93 0.13
C ASN A 16 -3.92 8.86 -0.97
N ILE A 17 -4.20 7.61 -0.62
CA ILE A 17 -4.25 6.51 -1.57
C ILE A 17 -5.46 6.62 -2.51
N TYR A 18 -6.59 7.18 -2.09
CA TYR A 18 -7.71 7.47 -2.99
C TYR A 18 -7.32 8.46 -4.09
N LEU A 19 -6.68 9.57 -3.74
CA LEU A 19 -6.26 10.56 -4.72
C LEU A 19 -5.20 10.01 -5.69
N LEU A 20 -4.22 9.26 -5.18
CA LEU A 20 -3.24 8.57 -6.01
C LEU A 20 -3.90 7.54 -6.94
N SER A 21 -4.82 6.74 -6.38
CA SER A 21 -5.59 5.74 -7.12
C SER A 21 -6.36 6.37 -8.28
N LYS A 22 -7.01 7.52 -8.03
CA LYS A 22 -7.76 8.26 -9.05
C LYS A 22 -6.83 8.74 -10.17
N SER A 23 -5.69 9.34 -9.81
CA SER A 23 -4.69 9.79 -10.79
C SER A 23 -4.19 8.65 -11.69
N PHE A 24 -3.84 7.49 -11.10
CA PHE A 24 -3.38 6.33 -11.88
C PHE A 24 -4.50 5.66 -12.68
N PHE A 25 -5.74 5.73 -12.21
CA PHE A 25 -6.88 5.17 -12.92
C PHE A 25 -7.30 6.05 -14.11
N ASP A 26 -7.20 7.37 -14.00
CA ASP A 26 -7.54 8.28 -15.09
C ASP A 26 -6.49 8.24 -16.22
N ASP A 27 -5.26 7.79 -15.93
CA ASP A 27 -4.21 7.52 -16.91
C ASP A 27 -4.45 6.21 -17.68
N GLU A 28 -4.69 6.32 -18.99
CA GLU A 28 -4.96 5.18 -19.88
C GLU A 28 -3.74 4.26 -20.07
N GLU A 29 -2.53 4.82 -20.15
CA GLU A 29 -1.31 4.03 -20.27
C GLU A 29 -1.11 3.19 -19.01
N MET A 30 -1.26 3.81 -17.83
CA MET A 30 -1.19 3.11 -16.54
C MET A 30 -2.19 1.96 -16.46
N ARG A 31 -3.45 2.19 -16.81
CA ARG A 31 -4.48 1.13 -16.83
C ARG A 31 -4.16 0.02 -17.83
N SER A 32 -3.54 0.34 -18.96
CA SER A 32 -3.18 -0.63 -20.00
C SER A 32 -2.02 -1.55 -19.59
N LEU A 33 -1.09 -1.03 -18.77
CA LEU A 33 0.12 -1.74 -18.36
C LEU A 33 -0.03 -2.45 -17.00
N TRP A 34 -0.85 -1.91 -16.11
CA TRP A 34 -0.91 -2.31 -14.71
C TRP A 34 -2.32 -2.68 -14.25
N GLU A 35 -2.39 -3.68 -13.38
CA GLU A 35 -3.51 -3.88 -12.47
C GLU A 35 -3.22 -3.08 -11.20
N ILE A 36 -4.19 -2.28 -10.76
CA ILE A 36 -4.04 -1.37 -9.63
C ILE A 36 -4.90 -1.89 -8.48
N TYR A 37 -4.31 -2.00 -7.30
CA TYR A 37 -4.97 -2.44 -6.09
C TYR A 37 -4.71 -1.46 -4.95
N VAL A 38 -5.72 -1.29 -4.10
CA VAL A 38 -5.60 -0.64 -2.82
C VAL A 38 -5.61 -1.72 -1.74
N ILE A 39 -4.69 -1.61 -0.79
CA ILE A 39 -4.57 -2.57 0.29
C ILE A 39 -4.73 -1.85 1.62
N PHE A 40 -5.73 -2.30 2.38
CA PHE A 40 -5.83 -1.97 3.80
C PHE A 40 -5.05 -3.01 4.59
N VAL A 41 -4.19 -2.52 5.48
CA VAL A 41 -3.38 -3.30 6.40
C VAL A 41 -3.92 -3.05 7.80
N SER A 42 -4.32 -4.11 8.50
CA SER A 42 -4.85 -4.03 9.86
C SER A 42 -4.74 -5.40 10.52
N ASN A 43 -5.27 -5.55 11.72
CA ASN A 43 -5.58 -6.84 12.32
C ASN A 43 -6.84 -6.75 13.19
N ASP A 44 -7.20 -7.85 13.86
CA ASP A 44 -8.41 -7.92 14.69
C ASP A 44 -8.38 -6.93 15.86
N ASN A 45 -7.17 -6.62 16.37
CA ASN A 45 -6.98 -5.76 17.52
C ASN A 45 -6.73 -4.29 17.16
N LYS A 46 -6.65 -3.95 15.86
CA LYS A 46 -6.26 -2.63 15.38
C LYS A 46 -4.94 -2.15 16.00
N THR A 47 -3.95 -3.02 15.96
CA THR A 47 -2.61 -2.75 16.50
C THR A 47 -1.55 -3.36 15.58
N VAL A 48 -1.62 -3.13 14.28
CA VAL A 48 -0.65 -3.70 13.34
C VAL A 48 0.68 -2.94 13.42
N ALA A 49 1.80 -3.65 13.50
CA ALA A 49 3.13 -3.04 13.59
C ALA A 49 3.81 -2.93 12.22
N LEU A 50 4.24 -1.72 11.86
CA LEU A 50 4.90 -1.40 10.59
C LEU A 50 6.28 -0.78 10.85
N TRP A 51 7.32 -1.39 10.29
CA TRP A 51 8.68 -0.84 10.29
C TRP A 51 8.91 0.11 9.12
N HIS A 52 10.02 0.85 9.17
CA HIS A 52 10.39 1.84 8.16
C HIS A 52 9.29 2.88 7.88
N GLN A 53 8.58 3.32 8.92
CA GLN A 53 7.56 4.35 8.81
C GLN A 53 8.13 5.72 9.19
N LYS A 54 7.69 6.80 8.53
CA LYS A 54 8.14 8.19 8.75
C LYS A 54 7.95 8.62 10.20
N ALA A 55 6.85 8.20 10.82
CA ALA A 55 6.52 8.48 12.21
C ALA A 55 7.32 7.67 13.25
N ALA A 56 8.13 6.69 12.83
CA ALA A 56 8.93 5.89 13.76
C ALA A 56 10.00 6.73 14.46
N ARG A 57 10.32 6.44 15.73
CA ARG A 57 11.35 7.18 16.47
C ARG A 57 12.78 6.92 15.97
N SER A 58 13.01 5.75 15.38
CA SER A 58 14.27 5.31 14.78
C SER A 58 14.00 4.35 13.63
N THR A 59 15.02 3.88 12.93
CA THR A 59 14.89 2.87 11.86
C THR A 59 14.48 1.50 12.38
N ASP A 60 14.86 1.17 13.62
CA ASP A 60 14.61 -0.14 14.23
C ASP A 60 13.28 -0.20 15.00
N ALA A 61 12.59 0.94 15.12
CA ALA A 61 11.31 1.05 15.79
C ALA A 61 10.15 0.88 14.80
N ALA A 62 9.15 0.09 15.20
CA ALA A 62 7.87 0.05 14.52
C ALA A 62 7.00 1.24 14.90
N VAL A 63 6.05 1.56 14.02
CA VAL A 63 4.84 2.32 14.35
C VAL A 63 3.70 1.32 14.46
N VAL A 64 2.92 1.43 15.53
CA VAL A 64 1.69 0.63 15.71
C VAL A 64 0.53 1.45 15.19
N TRP A 65 -0.12 0.95 14.14
CA TRP A 65 -1.27 1.56 13.50
C TRP A 65 -2.54 0.79 13.85
N ASP A 66 -3.67 1.50 13.92
CA ASP A 66 -4.99 0.88 13.92
C ASP A 66 -5.29 0.28 12.55
N TYR A 67 -4.98 1.01 11.49
CA TYR A 67 -4.86 0.51 10.12
C TYR A 67 -3.90 1.39 9.30
N HIS A 68 -3.44 0.87 8.17
CA HIS A 68 -2.67 1.63 7.17
C HIS A 68 -3.14 1.29 5.76
N VAL A 69 -2.99 2.21 4.81
CA VAL A 69 -3.42 2.01 3.42
C VAL A 69 -2.28 2.25 2.46
N ILE A 70 -2.08 1.31 1.53
CA ILE A 70 -1.07 1.37 0.47
C ILE A 70 -1.68 1.08 -0.89
N LEU A 71 -0.99 1.46 -1.96
CA LEU A 71 -1.35 1.13 -3.34
C LEU A 71 -0.32 0.17 -3.94
N ILE A 72 -0.80 -0.83 -4.69
CA ILE A 72 0.02 -1.76 -5.46
C ILE A 72 -0.27 -1.66 -6.95
N LEU A 73 0.80 -1.58 -7.75
CA LEU A 73 0.77 -1.82 -9.18
C LEU A 73 1.32 -3.22 -9.47
N ARG A 74 0.53 -4.06 -10.14
CA ARG A 74 0.95 -5.39 -10.62
C ARG A 74 0.97 -5.42 -12.15
N SER A 75 2.09 -5.82 -12.75
CA SER A 75 2.23 -5.80 -14.21
C SER A 75 1.24 -6.76 -14.90
N ARG A 76 0.50 -6.27 -15.90
CA ARG A 76 -0.39 -7.10 -16.73
C ARG A 76 0.37 -8.05 -17.64
N LYS A 77 1.61 -7.69 -18.03
CA LYS A 77 2.45 -8.52 -18.91
C LYS A 77 2.82 -9.87 -18.28
N SER A 78 2.77 -9.97 -16.95
CA SER A 78 2.95 -11.22 -16.19
C SER A 78 1.89 -12.28 -16.50
N ARG A 79 0.71 -11.91 -17.04
CA ARG A 79 -0.35 -12.87 -17.42
C ARG A 79 -0.22 -13.44 -18.83
N MET A 80 0.54 -12.79 -19.73
CA MET A 80 0.59 -13.16 -21.16
C MET A 80 1.79 -14.03 -21.55
N LYS A 81 2.81 -14.14 -20.69
CA LYS A 81 3.84 -15.17 -20.81
C LYS A 81 3.50 -16.27 -19.83
N ILE A 82 3.47 -17.53 -20.31
CA ILE A 82 3.55 -18.71 -19.43
C ILE A 82 4.63 -18.40 -18.41
N GLU A 83 4.26 -18.32 -17.13
CA GLU A 83 5.18 -18.05 -16.02
C GLU A 83 6.35 -19.02 -16.16
N ARG A 84 7.48 -18.54 -16.71
CA ARG A 84 8.69 -19.33 -16.72
C ARG A 84 9.08 -19.42 -15.25
N ILE A 85 9.28 -20.64 -14.75
CA ILE A 85 9.71 -20.89 -13.38
C ILE A 85 10.94 -19.99 -13.12
N GLY A 86 10.77 -18.95 -12.29
CA GLY A 86 11.81 -17.97 -11.98
C GLY A 86 11.62 -16.53 -12.50
N GLU A 87 10.57 -16.19 -13.28
CA GLU A 87 10.28 -14.78 -13.59
C GLU A 87 9.69 -14.07 -12.35
N GLU A 88 10.42 -13.08 -11.82
CA GLU A 88 9.94 -12.28 -10.69
C GLU A 88 8.72 -11.45 -11.09
N GLN A 89 7.62 -11.60 -10.34
CA GLN A 89 6.45 -10.73 -10.50
C GLN A 89 6.85 -9.30 -10.15
N HIS A 90 6.83 -8.42 -11.15
CA HIS A 90 7.12 -7.00 -10.96
C HIS A 90 5.88 -6.33 -10.36
N SER A 91 5.87 -6.22 -9.04
CA SER A 91 4.85 -5.45 -8.30
C SER A 91 5.51 -4.31 -7.53
N TRP A 92 4.87 -3.15 -7.57
CA TRP A 92 5.37 -1.91 -6.98
C TRP A 92 4.40 -1.39 -5.94
N VAL A 93 4.92 -0.98 -4.79
CA VAL A 93 4.18 -0.42 -3.67
C VAL A 93 4.38 1.08 -3.62
N TYR A 94 3.27 1.79 -3.43
CA TYR A 94 3.23 3.20 -3.10
C TYR A 94 2.66 3.34 -1.69
N ASP A 95 3.50 3.84 -0.81
CA ASP A 95 3.20 4.16 0.58
C ASP A 95 3.70 5.58 0.85
N PHE A 96 2.81 6.48 1.24
CA PHE A 96 3.20 7.86 1.56
C PHE A 96 3.94 7.97 2.88
N ASP A 97 3.77 7.01 3.78
CA ASP A 97 4.29 7.05 5.15
C ASP A 97 5.53 6.17 5.32
N THR A 98 6.03 5.52 4.27
CA THR A 98 7.29 4.77 4.32
C THR A 98 8.53 5.67 4.26
N ARG A 99 9.62 5.19 4.87
CA ARG A 99 11.00 5.67 4.72
C ARG A 99 11.75 4.93 3.61
N LEU A 100 11.20 3.86 3.08
CA LEU A 100 11.74 3.16 1.92
C LEU A 100 11.62 4.05 0.67
N LEU A 101 12.31 3.66 -0.40
CA LEU A 101 12.16 4.35 -1.67
C LEU A 101 10.73 4.18 -2.21
N ALA A 102 10.18 5.23 -2.82
CA ALA A 102 8.84 5.20 -3.40
C ALA A 102 8.90 5.37 -4.94
N PRO A 103 8.35 4.44 -5.74
CA PRO A 103 7.78 3.16 -5.31
C PRO A 103 8.86 2.18 -4.83
N CYS A 104 8.44 1.25 -3.97
CA CYS A 104 9.26 0.13 -3.48
C CYS A 104 8.84 -1.17 -4.18
N GLN A 105 9.74 -2.11 -4.41
CA GLN A 105 9.32 -3.44 -4.88
C GLN A 105 8.53 -4.17 -3.79
N TRP A 106 7.48 -4.89 -4.16
CA TRP A 106 6.61 -5.59 -3.20
C TRP A 106 7.37 -6.48 -2.23
N LYS A 107 8.31 -7.29 -2.72
CA LYS A 107 9.09 -8.22 -1.90
C LYS A 107 9.96 -7.48 -0.88
N GLU A 108 10.61 -6.40 -1.29
CA GLU A 108 11.41 -5.57 -0.40
C GLU A 108 10.52 -4.87 0.63
N TYR A 109 9.43 -4.24 0.19
CA TYR A 109 8.48 -3.56 1.08
C TYR A 109 7.92 -4.50 2.14
N LEU A 110 7.48 -5.70 1.74
CA LEU A 110 6.89 -6.68 2.65
C LEU A 110 7.91 -7.14 3.71
N ASN A 111 9.12 -7.48 3.28
CA ASN A 111 10.17 -7.99 4.17
C ASN A 111 10.66 -6.94 5.17
N LEU A 112 10.81 -5.69 4.72
CA LEU A 112 11.31 -4.61 5.57
C LEU A 112 10.22 -4.02 6.47
N THR A 113 8.99 -3.88 5.97
CA THR A 113 7.89 -3.25 6.72
C THR A 113 7.22 -4.23 7.68
N PHE A 114 7.13 -5.51 7.32
CA PHE A 114 6.40 -6.53 8.08
C PHE A 114 7.28 -7.76 8.36
N PRO A 115 8.23 -7.66 9.30
CA PRO A 115 9.05 -8.80 9.69
C PRO A 115 8.20 -9.95 10.23
N ASP A 116 8.66 -11.18 10.06
CA ASP A 116 7.99 -12.37 10.59
C ASP A 116 8.32 -12.61 12.08
N GLY A 117 7.55 -13.47 12.74
CA GLY A 117 7.78 -13.84 14.14
C GLY A 117 7.33 -12.80 15.16
N LEU A 118 6.42 -11.90 14.79
CA LEU A 118 5.80 -10.96 15.71
C LEU A 118 4.80 -11.68 16.64
N LEU A 119 4.51 -11.07 17.79
CA LEU A 119 3.37 -11.51 18.60
C LEU A 119 2.09 -11.35 17.78
N HIS A 120 1.16 -12.31 17.89
CA HIS A 120 -0.12 -12.32 17.14
C HIS A 120 -0.87 -10.97 17.22
N THR A 121 -0.80 -10.27 18.36
CA THR A 121 -1.41 -8.93 18.54
C THR A 121 -0.93 -7.89 17.52
N TYR A 122 0.30 -8.02 17.01
CA TYR A 122 0.92 -7.07 16.09
C TYR A 122 1.01 -7.57 14.64
N GLU A 123 0.60 -8.81 14.39
CA GLU A 123 0.64 -9.39 13.04
C GLU A 123 -0.29 -8.64 12.09
N ARG A 124 0.08 -8.64 10.81
CA ARG A 124 -0.65 -7.97 9.73
C ARG A 124 -1.64 -8.90 9.05
N ARG A 125 -2.79 -8.35 8.67
CA ARG A 125 -3.71 -8.90 7.67
C ARG A 125 -3.93 -7.87 6.57
N PHE A 126 -4.16 -8.36 5.36
CA PHE A 126 -4.33 -7.54 4.18
C PHE A 126 -5.74 -7.70 3.60
N ARG A 127 -6.43 -6.59 3.39
CA ARG A 127 -7.63 -6.55 2.55
C ARG A 127 -7.25 -5.90 1.21
N VAL A 128 -7.21 -6.72 0.16
CA VAL A 128 -6.83 -6.30 -1.19
C VAL A 128 -8.08 -5.95 -1.99
N ILE A 129 -8.13 -4.74 -2.55
CA ILE A 129 -9.30 -4.20 -3.23
C ILE A 129 -8.89 -3.73 -4.62
N PRO A 130 -9.51 -4.22 -5.72
CA PRO A 130 -9.31 -3.66 -7.05
C PRO A 130 -9.63 -2.16 -7.07
N VAL A 131 -8.79 -1.35 -7.74
CA VAL A 131 -8.94 0.12 -7.73
C VAL A 131 -10.33 0.59 -8.17
N VAL A 132 -10.95 -0.11 -9.12
CA VAL A 132 -12.29 0.24 -9.62
C VAL A 132 -13.33 0.17 -8.51
N LEU A 133 -13.29 -0.89 -7.71
CA LEU A 133 -14.21 -1.07 -6.58
C LEU A 133 -13.90 -0.08 -5.46
N PHE A 134 -12.62 0.23 -5.23
CA PHE A 134 -12.25 1.22 -4.24
C PHE A 134 -12.78 2.61 -4.61
N LEU A 135 -12.54 3.08 -5.85
CA LEU A 135 -13.00 4.39 -6.31
C LEU A 135 -14.53 4.51 -6.36
N GLN A 136 -15.25 3.41 -6.62
CA GLN A 136 -16.71 3.38 -6.67
C GLN A 136 -17.38 3.37 -5.29
N HIS A 137 -16.77 2.71 -4.31
CA HIS A 137 -17.45 2.40 -3.04
C HIS A 137 -16.82 3.04 -1.81
N PHE A 138 -15.57 3.51 -1.89
CA PHE A 138 -14.94 4.15 -0.76
C PHE A 138 -15.61 5.50 -0.45
N ALA A 139 -15.96 5.68 0.82
CA ALA A 139 -16.43 6.93 1.38
C ALA A 139 -15.94 7.04 2.83
N SER A 140 -15.48 8.22 3.22
CA SER A 140 -15.09 8.57 4.59
C SER A 140 -15.73 9.90 4.92
N ASP A 141 -16.47 9.96 6.02
CA ASP A 141 -16.98 11.21 6.61
C ASP A 141 -16.00 11.78 7.65
N ARG A 142 -14.84 11.15 7.81
CA ARG A 142 -13.76 11.49 8.76
C ARG A 142 -14.18 11.46 10.25
N SER A 143 -15.36 10.93 10.58
CA SER A 143 -15.86 10.87 11.96
C SER A 143 -14.97 10.05 12.90
N HIS A 144 -14.21 9.09 12.36
CA HIS A 144 -13.27 8.27 13.12
C HIS A 144 -12.03 9.03 13.64
N MET A 145 -11.81 10.26 13.16
CA MET A 145 -10.68 11.12 13.55
C MET A 145 -11.05 12.20 14.57
N VAL A 146 -12.31 12.23 15.04
CA VAL A 146 -12.87 13.24 15.95
C VAL A 146 -12.95 12.73 17.39
#